data_AF-A0A1Q3DW45-F1
#
_entry.id   AF-A0A1Q3DW45-F1
#
_cell.length_a   1.000
_cell.length_b   1.000
_cell.length_c   1.000
_cell.angle_alpha   90.00
_cell.angle_beta   90.00
_cell.angle_gamma   90.00
#
_symmetry.space_group_name_H-M   'P 1'
#
loop_
_entity.id
_entity.type
_entity.pdbx_description
1 polymer ?
#
loop_
_entity_poly.entity_id
_entity_poly.type
_entity_poly.pdbx_seq_one_letter_code
_entity_poly.pdbx_strand_id
1 'polypeptide(L)'
;MKRGMPGLDQHLYDPFDFALEMSEFCWNIQSGYILNTISYSGLYSEKLFAAMGLAPNLEATFGDPVVAALKLSEISIHQNVMEPSSLEAKVTCKTRITQGMVSGHGTLHGGCSALLIDFCSSLATIALQIHTTGFPGLGFSETIHVVFHAPAVLGEELQVVNTCTSAGEIVQSARTEIWSETHHRLVVSGVHVTVKPQKPKQRNPKNDTAASKL
;
A
#
# COMPACT_ATOMS: atom_id res chain seq x y z
N MET A 1 3.62 -6.96 -45.77
CA MET A 1 4.77 -6.17 -45.27
C MET A 1 4.44 -5.67 -43.87
N LYS A 2 4.56 -6.55 -42.85
CA LYS A 2 4.48 -6.19 -41.44
C LYS A 2 5.91 -6.33 -40.91
N ARG A 3 6.54 -5.22 -40.48
CA ARG A 3 7.86 -5.27 -39.83
C ARG A 3 7.66 -5.76 -38.41
N GLY A 4 8.18 -6.95 -38.10
CA GLY A 4 8.34 -7.41 -36.72
C GLY A 4 9.52 -6.68 -36.08
N MET A 5 9.34 -6.22 -34.84
CA MET A 5 10.44 -5.83 -33.96
C MET A 5 10.94 -7.08 -33.22
N PRO A 6 12.25 -7.34 -33.16
CA PRO A 6 12.82 -8.44 -32.39
C PRO A 6 13.20 -7.97 -30.98
N GLY A 7 13.01 -8.84 -29.98
CA GLY A 7 13.64 -8.72 -28.65
C GLY A 7 12.71 -8.32 -27.51
N LEU A 8 11.84 -9.25 -27.09
CA LEU A 8 11.32 -9.30 -25.72
C LEU A 8 11.61 -10.71 -25.24
N ASP A 9 12.72 -10.86 -24.51
CA ASP A 9 13.03 -12.10 -23.82
C ASP A 9 11.94 -12.33 -22.77
N GLN A 10 11.07 -13.29 -23.06
CA GLN A 10 10.17 -13.90 -22.10
C GLN A 10 10.98 -14.81 -21.16
N HIS A 11 11.96 -14.26 -20.45
CA HIS A 11 12.41 -14.90 -19.23
C HIS A 11 11.28 -14.77 -18.22
N LEU A 12 10.39 -15.75 -18.29
CA LEU A 12 9.33 -16.03 -17.34
C LEU A 12 9.90 -15.93 -15.92
N TYR A 13 9.32 -15.03 -15.13
CA TYR A 13 9.42 -15.07 -13.68
C TYR A 13 8.83 -16.42 -13.24
N ASP A 14 9.66 -17.32 -12.70
CA ASP A 14 9.20 -18.64 -12.23
C ASP A 14 8.32 -18.47 -10.99
N PRO A 15 7.07 -18.96 -10.98
CA PRO A 15 6.21 -18.94 -9.79
C PRO A 15 6.84 -19.57 -8.54
N PHE A 16 7.76 -20.52 -8.70
CA PHE A 16 8.48 -21.14 -7.59
C PHE A 16 9.50 -20.19 -6.96
N ASP A 17 10.28 -19.47 -7.77
CA ASP A 17 11.24 -18.48 -7.29
C ASP A 17 10.51 -17.33 -6.58
N PHE A 18 9.36 -16.89 -7.12
CA PHE A 18 8.52 -15.89 -6.47
C PHE A 18 8.02 -16.31 -5.08
N ALA A 19 7.58 -17.57 -4.94
CA ALA A 19 7.10 -18.09 -3.66
C ALA A 19 8.21 -18.19 -2.61
N LEU A 20 9.40 -18.64 -3.01
CA LEU A 20 10.59 -18.68 -2.16
C LEU A 20 11.01 -17.27 -1.74
N GLU A 21 11.08 -16.33 -2.69
CA GLU A 21 11.43 -14.95 -2.40
C GLU A 21 10.40 -14.24 -1.51
N MET A 22 9.11 -14.55 -1.67
CA MET A 22 8.05 -14.04 -0.81
C MET A 22 8.15 -14.62 0.61
N SER A 23 8.51 -15.90 0.73
CA SER A 23 8.76 -16.52 2.03
C SER A 23 9.96 -15.91 2.75
N GLU A 24 11.05 -15.61 2.04
CA GLU A 24 12.21 -14.92 2.61
C GLU A 24 11.88 -13.48 3.01
N PHE A 25 11.06 -12.77 2.21
CA PHE A 25 10.60 -11.43 2.55
C PHE A 25 9.74 -11.42 3.81
N CYS A 26 8.76 -12.32 3.89
CA CYS A 26 7.93 -12.48 5.08
C CYS A 26 8.78 -12.84 6.29
N TRP A 27 9.74 -13.76 6.11
CA TRP A 27 10.71 -14.12 7.14
C TRP A 27 11.53 -12.91 7.60
N ASN A 28 12.00 -12.04 6.70
CA ASN A 28 12.77 -10.86 7.06
C ASN A 28 11.96 -9.80 7.82
N ILE A 29 10.67 -9.62 7.49
CA ILE A 29 9.76 -8.74 8.24
C ILE A 29 9.43 -9.34 9.62
N GLN A 30 9.22 -10.66 9.70
CA GLN A 30 8.91 -11.35 10.96
C GLN A 30 10.12 -11.50 11.88
N SER A 31 11.29 -11.78 11.31
CA SER A 31 12.54 -12.02 12.03
C SER A 31 13.25 -10.71 12.43
N GLY A 32 12.60 -9.56 12.22
CA GLY A 32 13.08 -8.24 12.66
C GLY A 32 13.40 -8.27 14.15
N TYR A 33 14.67 -8.53 14.46
CA TYR A 33 15.25 -8.52 15.79
C TYR A 33 14.90 -7.18 16.47
N ILE A 34 14.07 -7.27 17.50
CA ILE A 34 13.94 -6.39 18.66
C ILE A 34 14.58 -4.99 18.45
N LEU A 35 13.71 -4.02 18.19
CA LEU A 35 13.84 -2.57 18.44
C LEU A 35 14.39 -1.59 17.39
N ASN A 36 14.88 -1.96 16.20
CA ASN A 36 15.46 -0.92 15.31
C ASN A 36 14.94 -0.91 13.87
N THR A 37 14.60 0.30 13.42
CA THR A 37 14.31 0.70 12.04
C THR A 37 15.15 -0.07 11.03
N ILE A 38 14.50 -0.84 10.15
CA ILE A 38 15.18 -1.46 9.03
C ILE A 38 15.04 -0.50 7.84
N SER A 39 16.14 0.16 7.49
CA SER A 39 16.23 0.95 6.26
C SER A 39 16.40 -0.01 5.09
N TYR A 40 15.33 -0.25 4.34
CA TYR A 40 15.37 -1.14 3.18
C TYR A 40 15.89 -0.40 1.94
N SER A 41 16.88 -0.97 1.25
CA SER A 41 17.30 -0.55 -0.08
C SER A 41 16.46 -1.24 -1.17
N GLY A 42 16.40 -0.65 -2.37
CA GLY A 42 15.36 -0.81 -3.40
C GLY A 42 14.99 -2.21 -3.93
N LEU A 43 15.62 -3.30 -3.48
CA LEU A 43 15.20 -4.66 -3.86
C LEU A 43 13.90 -5.09 -3.16
N TYR A 44 13.63 -4.57 -1.95
CA TYR A 44 12.47 -4.97 -1.16
C TYR A 44 11.21 -4.16 -1.47
N SER A 45 11.33 -3.01 -2.14
CA SER A 45 10.18 -2.26 -2.62
C SER A 45 9.39 -3.09 -3.62
N GLU A 46 10.09 -3.70 -4.59
CA GLU A 46 9.48 -4.58 -5.59
C GLU A 46 8.77 -5.76 -4.94
N LYS A 47 9.36 -6.33 -3.89
CA LYS A 47 8.76 -7.46 -3.16
C LYS A 47 7.51 -7.08 -2.37
N LEU A 48 7.49 -5.92 -1.69
CA LEU A 48 6.29 -5.45 -1.00
C LEU A 48 5.19 -5.08 -2.00
N PHE A 49 5.52 -4.42 -3.12
CA PHE A 49 4.58 -4.17 -4.21
C PHE A 49 4.05 -5.49 -4.78
N ALA A 50 4.91 -6.48 -5.01
CA ALA A 50 4.49 -7.79 -5.49
C ALA A 50 3.65 -8.57 -4.45
N ALA A 51 3.91 -8.42 -3.15
CA ALA A 51 3.11 -8.99 -2.07
C ALA A 51 1.67 -8.45 -2.04
N MET A 52 1.44 -7.24 -2.57
CA MET A 52 0.09 -6.71 -2.82
C MET A 52 -0.60 -7.35 -4.05
N GLY A 53 0.06 -8.28 -4.74
CA GLY A 53 -0.41 -8.83 -6.01
C GLY A 53 -0.20 -7.89 -7.20
N LEU A 54 0.72 -6.93 -7.11
CA LEU A 54 0.89 -5.86 -8.09
C LEU A 54 2.09 -6.02 -9.05
N ALA A 55 2.70 -7.22 -9.18
CA ALA A 55 3.69 -7.52 -10.24
C ALA A 55 3.24 -8.75 -11.06
N PRO A 56 3.47 -8.85 -12.40
CA PRO A 56 4.21 -7.99 -13.32
C PRO A 56 3.33 -7.27 -14.39
N ASN A 57 2.02 -7.12 -14.19
CA ASN A 57 1.12 -6.44 -15.14
C ASN A 57 0.65 -5.06 -14.66
N LEU A 58 1.51 -4.31 -13.94
CA LEU A 58 1.14 -2.98 -13.45
C LEU A 58 0.83 -2.01 -14.62
N GLU A 59 1.49 -2.20 -15.77
CA GLU A 59 1.42 -1.37 -16.99
C GLU A 59 -0.01 -1.13 -17.57
N ALA A 60 -1.06 -1.75 -17.03
CA ALA A 60 -2.44 -1.62 -17.48
C ALA A 60 -3.45 -1.22 -16.40
N THR A 61 -3.00 -0.81 -15.20
CA THR A 61 -3.91 -0.51 -14.07
C THR A 61 -4.02 0.99 -13.76
N PHE A 62 -5.09 1.37 -13.06
CA PHE A 62 -5.33 2.77 -12.71
C PHE A 62 -4.20 3.31 -11.84
N GLY A 63 -3.60 4.43 -12.27
CA GLY A 63 -2.56 5.10 -11.50
C GLY A 63 -1.18 4.46 -11.57
N ASP A 64 -0.97 3.47 -12.45
CA ASP A 64 0.32 2.79 -12.64
C ASP A 64 1.53 3.74 -12.75
N PRO A 65 1.52 4.79 -13.59
CA PRO A 65 2.66 5.71 -13.66
C PRO A 65 2.95 6.46 -12.35
N VAL A 66 1.92 6.66 -11.52
CA VAL A 66 2.07 7.32 -10.20
C VAL A 66 2.66 6.33 -9.20
N VAL A 67 2.16 5.10 -9.19
CA VAL A 67 2.62 4.05 -8.27
C VAL A 67 4.05 3.63 -8.62
N ALA A 68 4.38 3.47 -9.90
CA ALA A 68 5.73 3.13 -10.37
C ALA A 68 6.77 4.20 -10.00
N ALA A 69 6.35 5.46 -9.79
CA ALA A 69 7.22 6.54 -9.35
C ALA A 69 7.49 6.54 -7.84
N LEU A 70 6.81 5.68 -7.05
CA LEU A 70 7.04 5.55 -5.62
C LEU A 70 8.29 4.71 -5.33
N LYS A 71 9.10 5.20 -4.40
CA LYS A 71 10.25 4.50 -3.86
C LYS A 71 10.03 4.24 -2.39
N LEU A 72 9.95 2.99 -1.98
CA LEU A 72 9.95 2.64 -0.57
C LEU A 72 11.29 3.08 0.05
N SER A 73 11.22 3.74 1.21
CA SER A 73 12.40 4.26 1.92
C SER A 73 12.58 3.65 3.31
N GLU A 74 11.49 3.33 4.01
CA GLU A 74 11.53 2.78 5.37
C GLU A 74 10.33 1.88 5.60
N ILE A 75 10.55 0.76 6.31
CA ILE A 75 9.49 0.03 7.01
C ILE A 75 9.97 -0.17 8.45
N SER A 76 9.13 0.13 9.41
CA SER A 76 9.42 -0.08 10.82
C SER A 76 8.17 -0.52 11.57
N ILE A 77 8.36 -1.36 12.59
CA ILE A 77 7.27 -1.90 13.41
C ILE A 77 7.64 -1.66 14.86
N HIS A 78 6.72 -1.06 15.61
CA HIS A 78 6.93 -0.64 16.98
C HIS A 78 5.74 -1.02 17.84
N GLN A 79 5.96 -1.12 19.15
CA GLN A 79 4.85 -1.16 20.09
C GLN A 79 4.15 0.20 20.12
N ASN A 80 2.82 0.18 20.12
CA ASN A 80 2.03 1.38 20.31
C ASN A 80 2.32 1.93 21.71
N VAL A 81 2.71 3.21 21.79
CA VAL A 81 3.08 3.86 23.05
C VAL A 81 1.90 3.98 24.01
N MET A 82 0.69 4.17 23.48
CA MET A 82 -0.55 4.33 24.24
C MET A 82 -1.19 2.98 24.59
N GLU A 83 -1.00 1.97 23.75
CA GLU A 83 -1.51 0.61 23.95
C GLU A 83 -0.37 -0.41 23.75
N PRO A 84 0.48 -0.66 24.75
CA PRO A 84 1.69 -1.49 24.59
C PRO A 84 1.43 -2.95 24.15
N SER A 85 0.20 -3.45 24.29
CA SER A 85 -0.23 -4.75 23.77
C SER A 85 -0.47 -4.76 22.26
N SER A 86 -0.48 -3.60 21.61
CA SER A 86 -0.71 -3.39 20.19
C SER A 86 0.58 -3.00 19.48
N LEU A 87 0.66 -3.34 18.20
CA LEU A 87 1.78 -3.01 17.31
C LEU A 87 1.33 -2.00 16.26
N GLU A 88 2.22 -1.08 15.91
CA GLU A 88 2.05 -0.14 14.82
C GLU A 88 3.14 -0.37 13.77
N ALA A 89 2.74 -0.40 12.50
CA ALA A 89 3.67 -0.38 11.39
C ALA A 89 3.74 1.02 10.79
N LYS A 90 4.96 1.48 10.55
CA LYS A 90 5.25 2.71 9.81
C LYS A 90 5.91 2.35 8.49
N VAL A 91 5.38 2.91 7.40
CA VAL A 91 5.93 2.76 6.05
C VAL A 91 6.12 4.13 5.44
N THR A 92 7.32 4.40 4.95
CA THR A 92 7.65 5.68 4.31
C THR A 92 8.00 5.45 2.85
N CYS A 93 7.30 6.13 1.95
CA CYS A 93 7.59 6.17 0.52
C CYS A 93 8.05 7.57 0.10
N LYS A 94 8.86 7.65 -0.96
CA LYS A 94 9.29 8.90 -1.58
C LYS A 94 8.88 8.94 -3.04
N THR A 95 8.54 10.10 -3.55
CA THR A 95 8.28 10.29 -4.99
C THR A 95 8.47 11.75 -5.39
N ARG A 96 8.80 11.98 -6.66
CA ARG A 96 8.86 13.32 -7.25
C ARG A 96 7.57 13.58 -8.02
N ILE A 97 6.98 14.76 -7.84
CA ILE A 97 5.78 15.14 -8.61
C ILE A 97 6.12 15.24 -10.09
N THR A 98 5.46 14.43 -10.92
CA THR A 98 5.60 14.42 -12.37
C THR A 98 4.41 15.07 -13.07
N GLN A 99 4.52 15.29 -14.39
CA GLN A 99 3.47 15.92 -15.18
C GLN A 99 2.12 15.18 -15.12
N GLY A 100 2.14 13.85 -14.97
CA GLY A 100 0.92 13.04 -14.85
C GLY A 100 0.22 13.15 -13.49
N MET A 101 0.83 13.78 -12.50
CA MET A 101 0.33 13.89 -11.13
C MET A 101 -0.34 15.24 -10.83
N VAL A 102 -0.15 16.24 -11.70
CA VAL A 102 -0.63 17.61 -11.45
C VAL A 102 -2.01 17.85 -12.05
N SER A 103 -2.75 18.77 -11.44
CA SER A 103 -3.98 19.35 -11.98
C SER A 103 -3.67 20.41 -13.04
N GLY A 104 -4.72 20.94 -13.69
CA GLY A 104 -4.59 22.07 -14.62
C GLY A 104 -3.98 23.34 -13.99
N HIS A 105 -3.96 23.46 -12.67
CA HIS A 105 -3.33 24.56 -11.94
C HIS A 105 -1.82 24.33 -11.67
N GLY A 106 -1.25 23.20 -12.12
CA GLY A 106 0.17 22.88 -11.92
C GLY A 106 0.53 22.38 -10.53
N THR A 107 -0.46 22.13 -9.66
CA THR A 107 -0.28 21.54 -8.34
C THR A 107 -0.73 20.08 -8.32
N LEU A 108 -0.21 19.28 -7.38
CA LEU A 108 -0.62 17.90 -7.13
C LEU A 108 -2.14 17.76 -7.17
N HIS A 109 -2.64 16.89 -8.04
CA HIS A 109 -4.06 16.67 -8.22
C HIS A 109 -4.67 15.99 -6.99
N GLY A 110 -5.82 16.45 -6.52
CA GLY A 110 -6.45 15.88 -5.31
C GLY A 110 -6.75 14.38 -5.43
N GLY A 111 -7.16 13.91 -6.61
CA GLY A 111 -7.31 12.48 -6.89
C GLY A 111 -5.99 11.70 -6.91
N CYS A 112 -4.88 12.34 -7.31
CA CYS A 112 -3.55 11.72 -7.20
C CYS A 112 -3.14 11.61 -5.72
N SER A 113 -3.42 12.64 -4.90
CA SER A 113 -3.22 12.58 -3.46
C SER A 113 -4.03 11.47 -2.81
N ALA A 114 -5.29 11.29 -3.21
CA ALA A 114 -6.14 10.21 -2.71
C ALA A 114 -5.61 8.82 -3.10
N LEU A 115 -5.13 8.65 -4.34
CA LEU A 115 -4.46 7.43 -4.80
C LEU A 115 -3.19 7.13 -3.97
N LEU A 116 -2.36 8.14 -3.70
CA LEU A 116 -1.17 7.98 -2.88
C LEU A 116 -1.52 7.55 -1.45
N ILE A 117 -2.58 8.11 -0.87
CA ILE A 117 -3.09 7.71 0.45
C ILE A 117 -3.58 6.27 0.40
N ASP A 118 -4.48 5.92 -0.52
CA ASP A 118 -5.04 4.58 -0.67
C ASP A 118 -3.94 3.51 -0.77
N PHE A 119 -3.01 3.74 -1.69
CA PHE A 119 -1.93 2.82 -1.97
C PHE A 119 -0.95 2.69 -0.80
N CYS A 120 -0.41 3.80 -0.32
CA CYS A 120 0.70 3.76 0.64
C CYS A 120 0.24 3.39 2.05
N SER A 121 -0.99 3.73 2.43
CA SER A 121 -1.57 3.28 3.71
C SER A 121 -1.77 1.77 3.73
N SER A 122 -2.16 1.17 2.60
CA SER A 122 -2.30 -0.28 2.44
C SER A 122 -0.96 -1.00 2.65
N LEU A 123 0.16 -0.42 2.21
CA LEU A 123 1.50 -0.95 2.48
C LEU A 123 1.77 -1.08 3.98
N ALA A 124 1.36 -0.09 4.79
CA ALA A 124 1.54 -0.15 6.24
C ALA A 124 0.68 -1.25 6.87
N THR A 125 -0.58 -1.41 6.43
CA THR A 125 -1.43 -2.50 6.94
C THR A 125 -0.89 -3.87 6.58
N ILE A 126 -0.32 -4.02 5.38
CA ILE A 126 0.24 -5.29 4.89
C ILE A 126 1.54 -5.62 5.62
N ALA A 127 2.41 -4.64 5.82
CA ALA A 127 3.64 -4.83 6.61
C ALA A 127 3.32 -5.36 8.02
N LEU A 128 2.30 -4.81 8.68
CA LEU A 128 1.88 -5.26 10.00
C LEU A 128 1.30 -6.68 10.00
N GLN A 129 0.52 -7.03 8.98
CA GLN A 129 -0.03 -8.39 8.84
C GLN A 129 1.04 -9.43 8.56
N ILE A 130 2.01 -9.12 7.69
CA ILE A 130 3.13 -10.01 7.42
C ILE A 130 3.89 -10.28 8.72
N HIS A 131 4.15 -9.24 9.50
CA HIS A 131 4.83 -9.39 10.79
C HIS A 131 4.04 -10.25 11.78
N THR A 132 2.72 -10.03 11.89
CA THR A 132 1.88 -10.69 12.90
C THR A 132 1.42 -12.09 12.50
N THR A 133 1.23 -12.36 11.21
CA THR A 133 0.63 -13.60 10.69
C THR A 133 1.55 -14.41 9.79
N GLY A 134 2.63 -13.80 9.28
CA GLY A 134 3.54 -14.40 8.29
C GLY A 134 3.06 -14.34 6.85
N PHE A 135 1.87 -13.77 6.61
CA PHE A 135 1.29 -13.68 5.28
C PHE A 135 0.75 -12.27 5.01
N PRO A 136 0.81 -11.79 3.75
CA PRO A 136 0.12 -10.56 3.36
C PRO A 136 -1.39 -10.78 3.39
N GLY A 137 -2.12 -9.86 4.03
CA GLY A 137 -3.58 -9.86 4.08
C GLY A 137 -4.16 -8.76 3.20
N LEU A 138 -4.77 -9.14 2.08
CA LEU A 138 -5.42 -8.16 1.21
C LEU A 138 -6.75 -7.72 1.83
N GLY A 139 -6.89 -6.41 2.03
CA GLY A 139 -8.13 -5.74 2.42
C GLY A 139 -8.66 -4.87 1.29
N PHE A 140 -9.93 -4.50 1.38
CA PHE A 140 -10.57 -3.55 0.47
C PHE A 140 -10.76 -2.21 1.16
N SER A 141 -10.55 -1.12 0.43
CA SER A 141 -10.81 0.23 0.89
C SER A 141 -12.30 0.40 1.19
N GLU A 142 -12.65 0.69 2.45
CA GLU A 142 -14.02 0.98 2.86
C GLU A 142 -14.25 2.50 2.86
N THR A 143 -13.38 3.24 3.55
CA THR A 143 -13.47 4.71 3.62
C THR A 143 -12.09 5.35 3.54
N ILE A 144 -12.00 6.47 2.82
CA ILE A 144 -10.82 7.31 2.75
C ILE A 144 -11.24 8.75 3.01
N HIS A 145 -10.70 9.31 4.09
CA HIS A 145 -10.86 10.73 4.41
C HIS A 145 -9.57 11.46 4.06
N VAL A 146 -9.69 12.54 3.29
CA VAL A 146 -8.54 13.33 2.81
C VAL A 146 -8.70 14.78 3.22
N VAL A 147 -7.63 15.37 3.76
CA VAL A 147 -7.52 16.78 4.14
C VAL A 147 -6.35 17.40 3.40
N PHE A 148 -6.61 18.48 2.66
CA PHE A 148 -5.60 19.23 1.91
C PHE A 148 -5.15 20.45 2.73
N HIS A 149 -3.85 20.51 3.02
CA HIS A 149 -3.27 21.55 3.88
C HIS A 149 -2.55 22.63 3.07
N ALA A 150 -1.82 22.23 2.03
CA ALA A 150 -1.06 23.13 1.19
C ALA A 150 -0.93 22.55 -0.24
N PRO A 151 -0.73 23.38 -1.28
CA PRO A 151 -0.39 22.88 -2.60
C PRO A 151 1.02 22.26 -2.60
N ALA A 152 1.32 21.42 -3.60
CA ALA A 152 2.68 21.00 -3.95
C ALA A 152 2.81 21.05 -5.48
N VAL A 153 3.87 21.66 -6.00
CA VAL A 153 4.01 21.93 -7.44
C VAL A 153 4.82 20.87 -8.17
N LEU A 154 4.72 20.85 -9.50
CA LEU A 154 5.52 20.00 -10.38
C LEU A 154 7.01 20.02 -10.00
N GLY A 155 7.62 18.84 -9.90
CA GLY A 155 9.03 18.68 -9.61
C GLY A 155 9.39 18.67 -8.12
N GLU A 156 8.47 19.01 -7.20
CA GLU A 156 8.73 18.86 -5.76
C GLU A 156 8.96 17.39 -5.37
N GLU A 157 9.80 17.19 -4.35
CA GLU A 157 10.00 15.90 -3.71
C GLU A 157 8.99 15.72 -2.57
N LEU A 158 8.32 14.59 -2.58
CA LEU A 158 7.33 14.19 -1.58
C LEU A 158 7.83 13.03 -0.73
N GLN A 159 7.52 13.08 0.55
CA GLN A 159 7.63 11.97 1.48
C GLN A 159 6.23 11.60 1.99
N VAL A 160 5.81 10.37 1.71
CA VAL A 160 4.52 9.80 2.11
C VAL A 160 4.75 8.90 3.32
N VAL A 161 4.38 9.37 4.50
CA VAL A 161 4.52 8.65 5.77
C VAL A 161 3.20 8.00 6.12
N ASN A 162 3.21 6.70 6.36
CA ASN A 162 2.02 5.90 6.63
C ASN A 162 2.18 5.22 7.98
N THR A 163 1.20 5.33 8.85
CA THR A 163 1.18 4.67 10.16
C THR A 163 -0.10 3.86 10.28
N CYS A 164 0.03 2.54 10.40
CA CYS A 164 -1.09 1.68 10.73
C CYS A 164 -1.41 1.85 12.22
N THR A 165 -2.61 2.35 12.51
CA THR A 165 -3.06 2.72 13.86
C THR A 165 -3.92 1.64 14.51
N SER A 166 -4.54 0.75 13.71
CA SER A 166 -5.22 -0.42 14.22
C SER A 166 -5.15 -1.58 13.22
N ALA A 167 -4.82 -2.76 13.71
CA ALA A 167 -4.91 -4.02 12.98
C ALA A 167 -5.92 -4.95 13.65
N GLY A 168 -7.18 -4.54 13.67
CA GLY A 168 -8.26 -5.45 14.03
C GLY A 168 -8.32 -6.64 13.07
N GLU A 169 -8.98 -7.72 13.49
CA GLU A 169 -9.11 -8.91 12.66
C GLU A 169 -9.82 -8.62 11.33
N ILE A 170 -10.83 -7.74 11.37
CA ILE A 170 -11.72 -7.44 10.24
C ILE A 170 -11.45 -6.05 9.67
N VAL A 171 -11.35 -5.03 10.54
CA VAL A 171 -11.19 -3.63 10.16
C VAL A 171 -9.78 -3.19 10.53
N GLN A 172 -9.10 -2.52 9.61
CA GLN A 172 -7.80 -1.92 9.84
C GLN A 172 -7.85 -0.45 9.45
N SER A 173 -7.05 0.35 10.14
CA SER A 173 -6.94 1.77 9.84
C SER A 173 -5.49 2.19 9.74
N ALA A 174 -5.23 3.11 8.82
CA ALA A 174 -3.94 3.73 8.66
C ALA A 174 -4.10 5.23 8.41
N ARG A 175 -3.20 6.02 9.02
CA ARG A 175 -3.05 7.44 8.78
C ARG A 175 -1.91 7.64 7.79
N THR A 176 -2.12 8.50 6.80
CA THR A 176 -1.10 8.90 5.83
C THR A 176 -0.88 10.39 5.90
N GLU A 177 0.37 10.81 5.82
CA GLU A 177 0.79 12.20 5.72
C GLU A 177 1.73 12.36 4.54
N ILE A 178 1.38 13.25 3.62
CA ILE A 178 2.17 13.61 2.45
C ILE A 178 2.86 14.92 2.75
N TRP A 179 4.18 14.86 2.91
CA TRP A 179 5.05 15.99 3.19
C TRP A 179 5.78 16.42 1.92
N SER A 180 5.93 17.73 1.74
CA SER A 180 6.90 18.28 0.78
C SER A 180 8.26 18.30 1.44
N GLU A 181 9.21 17.50 0.95
CA GLU A 181 10.61 17.59 1.39
C GLU A 181 11.27 18.85 0.85
N THR A 182 10.80 19.37 -0.29
CA THR A 182 11.32 20.62 -0.90
C THR A 182 11.01 21.84 -0.04
N HIS A 183 9.81 21.91 0.55
CA HIS A 183 9.35 23.08 1.30
C HIS A 183 9.09 22.81 2.79
N HIS A 184 9.38 21.60 3.26
CA HIS A 184 9.26 21.19 4.66
C HIS A 184 7.89 21.49 5.28
N ARG A 185 6.81 21.15 4.56
CA ARG A 185 5.42 21.36 5.02
C ARG A 185 4.54 20.15 4.76
N LEU A 186 3.49 20.01 5.57
CA LEU A 186 2.43 19.04 5.31
C LEU A 186 1.58 19.53 4.13
N VAL A 187 1.42 18.67 3.13
CA VAL A 187 0.66 18.96 1.90
C VAL A 187 -0.75 18.37 2.03
N VAL A 188 -0.82 17.08 2.39
CA VAL A 188 -2.07 16.33 2.52
C VAL A 188 -1.97 15.38 3.70
N SER A 189 -3.06 15.19 4.43
CA SER A 189 -3.19 14.06 5.36
C SER A 189 -4.43 13.26 5.03
N GLY A 190 -4.44 11.98 5.36
CA GLY A 190 -5.62 11.15 5.25
C GLY A 190 -5.71 10.03 6.27
N VAL A 191 -6.91 9.50 6.40
CA VAL A 191 -7.20 8.28 7.16
C VAL A 191 -7.89 7.31 6.21
N HIS A 192 -7.31 6.13 6.07
CA HIS A 192 -7.83 5.05 5.26
C HIS A 192 -8.26 3.90 6.18
N VAL A 193 -9.50 3.46 6.02
CA VAL A 193 -10.05 2.27 6.67
C VAL A 193 -10.21 1.18 5.63
N THR A 194 -9.63 0.02 5.91
CA THR A 194 -9.74 -1.18 5.07
C THR A 194 -10.48 -2.29 5.80
N VAL A 195 -11.21 -3.10 5.05
CA VAL A 195 -11.93 -4.27 5.55
C VAL A 195 -11.44 -5.54 4.88
N LYS A 196 -11.23 -6.59 5.67
CA LYS A 196 -10.92 -7.92 5.12
C LYS A 196 -12.20 -8.61 4.67
N PRO A 197 -12.21 -9.24 3.49
CA PRO A 197 -13.35 -10.02 3.06
C PRO A 197 -13.64 -11.15 4.04
N GLN A 198 -14.88 -11.22 4.51
CA GLN A 198 -15.38 -12.40 5.18
C GLN A 198 -15.86 -13.42 4.14
N LYS A 199 -15.63 -14.71 4.39
CA LYS A 199 -16.24 -15.76 3.56
C LYS A 199 -17.76 -15.56 3.57
N PRO A 200 -18.44 -15.47 2.40
CA PRO A 200 -19.88 -15.34 2.36
C PRO A 200 -20.51 -16.45 3.20
N LYS A 201 -21.39 -16.08 4.14
CA LYS A 201 -22.16 -17.06 4.91
C LYS A 201 -22.95 -17.90 3.90
N GLN A 202 -22.71 -19.21 3.87
CA GLN A 202 -23.43 -20.10 2.95
C GLN A 202 -24.94 -19.89 3.14
N ARG A 203 -25.63 -19.50 2.07
CA ARG A 203 -27.08 -19.32 2.08
C ARG A 203 -27.70 -20.69 2.34
N ASN A 204 -28.37 -20.85 3.46
CA ASN A 204 -29.05 -22.09 3.80
C ASN A 204 -30.44 -22.08 3.12
N PRO A 205 -30.73 -22.94 2.13
CA PRO A 205 -31.96 -22.87 1.32
C PRO A 205 -33.27 -23.03 2.13
N LYS A 206 -33.18 -23.53 3.36
CA LYS A 206 -34.34 -23.75 4.25
C LYS A 206 -34.96 -22.46 4.79
N ASN A 207 -34.28 -21.32 4.67
CA ASN A 207 -34.78 -20.04 5.19
C ASN A 207 -35.70 -19.30 4.20
N ASP A 208 -35.74 -19.71 2.93
CA ASP A 208 -36.55 -19.05 1.90
C ASP A 208 -38.02 -19.48 1.93
N THR A 209 -38.35 -20.63 2.52
CA THR A 209 -39.73 -21.17 2.59
C THR A 209 -40.59 -20.48 3.65
N ALA A 210 -40.00 -19.67 4.53
CA ALA A 210 -40.72 -18.87 5.52
C ALA A 210 -41.14 -17.50 4.98
N ALA A 211 -40.45 -16.97 3.97
CA ALA A 211 -40.73 -15.66 3.39
C ALA A 211 -41.82 -15.67 2.31
N SER A 212 -42.18 -16.85 1.77
CA SER A 212 -43.22 -17.01 0.74
C SER A 212 -44.63 -17.27 1.31
N LYS A 213 -44.88 -16.97 2.59
CA LYS A 213 -46.17 -17.20 3.27
C LYS A 213 -46.80 -15.92 3.84
N LEU A 214 -46.42 -14.75 3.34
CA LEU A 214 -47.10 -13.47 3.60
C LEU A 214 -47.71 -12.93 2.31
#